data_AF-A0A7J2I1S1-F1
#
_entry.id   AF-A0A7J2I1S1-F1
#
_cell.length_a   1.000
_cell.length_b   1.000
_cell.length_c   1.000
_cell.angle_alpha   90.00
_cell.angle_beta   90.00
_cell.angle_gamma   90.00
#
_symmetry.space_group_name_H-M   'P 1'
#
loop_
_entity.id
_entity.type
_entity.pdbx_description
1 polymer ?
#
loop_
_entity_poly.entity_id
_entity_poly.type
_entity_poly.pdbx_seq_one_letter_code
_entity_poly.pdbx_strand_id
1 'polypeptide(L)'
;MDIIEKVEQRLSLYASKPTVLSRKSILSQFFLHAGEKEDYTEDDAISFLNWAKNHYKGTSINHVYASLRWFYRQVLKKDLQLKPPEPDYDSIEAVPLSRKDVIRLILATKFIDDPMIRTFVALSTIYGARRKEMADLTPEDVDIE
;
A
#
# COMPACT_ATOMS: atom_id res chain seq x y z
N MET A 1 21.81 -11.81 16.45
CA MET A 1 20.57 -11.12 16.08
C MET A 1 20.22 -11.58 14.69
N ASP A 2 19.16 -12.37 14.63
CA ASP A 2 18.65 -12.98 13.41
C ASP A 2 18.21 -11.90 12.40
N ILE A 3 18.20 -12.23 11.10
CA ILE A 3 17.80 -11.28 10.05
C ILE A 3 16.35 -10.84 10.21
N ILE A 4 15.47 -11.74 10.68
CA ILE A 4 14.06 -11.44 10.96
C ILE A 4 13.95 -10.46 12.12
N GLU A 5 14.70 -10.66 13.20
CA GLU A 5 14.76 -9.72 14.33
C GLU A 5 15.24 -8.33 13.88
N LYS A 6 16.28 -8.26 13.03
CA LYS A 6 16.76 -6.99 12.47
C LYS A 6 15.68 -6.29 11.64
N VAL A 7 14.91 -7.04 10.86
CA VAL A 7 13.79 -6.50 10.07
C VAL A 7 12.71 -5.94 10.98
N GLU A 8 12.26 -6.69 11.99
CA GLU A 8 11.22 -6.25 12.93
C GLU A 8 11.67 -4.98 13.68
N GLN A 9 12.91 -4.94 14.16
CA GLN A 9 13.47 -3.75 14.82
C GLN A 9 13.51 -2.53 13.90
N ARG A 10 13.78 -2.71 12.60
CA ARG A 10 13.78 -1.61 11.64
C ARG A 10 12.36 -1.19 11.25
N LEU A 11 11.43 -2.12 11.17
CA LEU A 11 10.04 -1.84 10.88
C LEU A 11 9.34 -1.12 12.03
N SER A 12 9.70 -1.39 13.29
CA SER A 12 9.11 -0.72 14.45
C SER A 12 9.38 0.79 14.50
N LEU A 13 10.36 1.29 13.74
CA LEU A 13 10.65 2.71 13.60
C LEU A 13 9.67 3.43 12.65
N TYR A 14 8.86 2.70 11.88
CA TYR A 14 7.86 3.29 10.99
C TYR A 14 6.54 3.52 11.72
N ALA A 15 6.00 4.74 11.61
CA ALA A 15 4.69 5.07 12.16
C ALA A 15 3.51 4.47 11.37
N SER A 16 3.70 4.20 10.07
CA SER A 16 2.64 3.72 9.18
C SER A 16 2.45 2.20 9.26
N LYS A 17 1.40 1.76 9.98
CA LYS A 17 0.99 0.34 10.05
C LYS A 17 0.84 -0.31 8.66
N PRO A 18 0.19 0.31 7.65
CA PRO A 18 0.09 -0.28 6.31
C PRO A 18 1.44 -0.53 5.66
N THR A 19 2.40 0.40 5.84
CA THR A 19 3.76 0.24 5.32
C THR A 19 4.48 -0.93 5.99
N VAL A 20 4.34 -1.07 7.31
CA VAL A 20 4.92 -2.19 8.07
C VAL A 20 4.36 -3.52 7.57
N LEU A 21 3.04 -3.65 7.47
CA LEU A 21 2.38 -4.88 7.01
C LEU A 21 2.78 -5.24 5.56
N SER A 22 2.78 -4.26 4.66
CA SER A 22 3.16 -4.47 3.26
C SER A 22 4.61 -4.97 3.15
N ARG A 23 5.55 -4.31 3.82
CA ARG A 23 6.97 -4.72 3.83
C ARG A 23 7.14 -6.11 4.45
N LYS A 24 6.53 -6.36 5.60
CA LYS A 24 6.61 -7.65 6.30
C LYS A 24 6.10 -8.79 5.42
N SER A 25 4.95 -8.60 4.75
CA SER A 25 4.40 -9.59 3.84
C SER A 25 5.34 -9.89 2.66
N ILE A 26 5.88 -8.85 2.02
CA ILE A 26 6.78 -9.02 0.87
C ILE A 26 8.09 -9.69 1.29
N LEU A 27 8.68 -9.26 2.41
CA LEU A 27 9.95 -9.83 2.89
C LEU A 27 9.79 -11.27 3.38
N SER A 28 8.65 -11.61 3.97
CA SER A 28 8.37 -13.01 4.34
C SER A 28 8.36 -13.91 3.10
N GLN A 29 7.75 -13.46 2.00
CA GLN A 29 7.77 -14.19 0.72
C GLN A 29 9.19 -14.25 0.12
N PHE A 30 9.97 -13.18 0.25
CA PHE A 30 11.37 -13.17 -0.18
C PHE A 30 12.20 -14.21 0.58
N PHE A 31 12.08 -14.27 1.91
CA PHE A 31 12.81 -15.24 2.73
C PHE A 31 12.40 -16.69 2.42
N LEU A 32 11.10 -16.93 2.19
CA LEU A 32 10.62 -18.25 1.76
C LEU A 32 11.18 -18.64 0.38
N HIS A 33 11.31 -17.69 -0.55
CA HIS A 33 11.82 -17.95 -1.91
C HIS A 33 13.33 -18.13 -1.96
N ALA A 34 14.08 -17.24 -1.32
CA ALA A 34 15.54 -17.27 -1.33
C ALA A 34 16.13 -18.29 -0.35
N GLY A 35 15.32 -18.78 0.59
CA GLY A 35 15.75 -19.51 1.78
C GLY A 35 16.16 -18.55 2.90
N GLU A 36 15.94 -18.97 4.16
CA GLU A 36 16.40 -18.23 5.32
C GLU A 36 17.93 -18.28 5.41
N LYS A 37 18.56 -17.10 5.40
CA LYS A 37 20.02 -16.92 5.39
C LYS A 37 20.40 -15.79 6.33
N GLU A 38 21.62 -15.83 6.84
CA GLU A 38 22.16 -14.74 7.66
C GLU A 38 22.51 -13.48 6.83
N ASP A 39 22.75 -13.66 5.52
CA ASP A 39 23.03 -12.60 4.56
C ASP A 39 22.43 -12.93 3.19
N TYR A 40 22.11 -11.90 2.40
CA TYR A 40 21.51 -12.02 1.08
C TYR A 40 22.35 -11.27 0.03
N THR A 41 22.47 -11.87 -1.15
CA THR A 41 23.21 -11.31 -2.29
C THR A 41 22.28 -10.59 -3.25
N GLU A 42 22.82 -9.83 -4.19
CA GLU A 42 21.98 -9.20 -5.24
C GLU A 42 21.27 -10.26 -6.11
N ASP A 43 21.88 -11.43 -6.32
CA ASP A 43 21.29 -12.54 -7.06
C ASP A 43 20.01 -13.08 -6.41
N ASP A 44 19.97 -13.12 -5.06
CA ASP A 44 18.74 -13.48 -4.33
C ASP A 44 17.60 -12.51 -4.66
N ALA A 45 17.90 -11.20 -4.69
CA ALA A 45 16.92 -10.18 -5.03
C ALA A 45 16.50 -10.25 -6.50
N ILE A 46 17.43 -10.52 -7.43
CA ILE A 46 17.12 -10.71 -8.86
C ILE A 46 16.20 -11.91 -9.06
N SER A 47 16.55 -13.05 -8.45
CA SER A 47 15.78 -14.29 -8.52
C SER A 47 14.35 -14.07 -8.03
N PHE A 48 14.20 -13.45 -6.86
CA PHE A 48 12.88 -13.15 -6.30
C PHE A 48 12.11 -12.12 -7.12
N LEU A 49 12.75 -11.07 -7.63
CA LEU A 49 12.06 -10.06 -8.45
C LEU A 49 11.56 -10.67 -9.77
N ASN A 50 12.32 -11.58 -10.37
CA ASN A 50 11.89 -12.31 -11.57
C ASN A 50 10.71 -13.24 -11.28
N TRP A 51 10.73 -13.95 -10.14
CA TRP A 51 9.57 -14.71 -9.68
C TRP A 51 8.37 -13.79 -9.44
N ALA A 52 8.56 -12.67 -8.76
CA ALA A 52 7.50 -11.73 -8.39
C ALA A 52 6.83 -11.10 -9.62
N LYS A 53 7.55 -10.84 -10.71
CA LYS A 53 6.96 -10.33 -11.97
C LYS A 53 5.86 -11.23 -12.53
N ASN A 54 5.92 -12.54 -12.27
CA ASN A 54 4.91 -13.50 -12.72
C ASN A 54 3.74 -13.66 -11.73
N HIS A 55 3.88 -13.15 -10.51
CA HIS A 55 2.90 -13.35 -9.41
C HIS A 55 2.22 -12.04 -8.97
N TYR A 56 2.85 -10.89 -9.23
CA TYR A 56 2.36 -9.57 -8.89
C TYR A 56 2.10 -8.77 -10.17
N LYS A 57 0.98 -8.03 -10.19
CA LYS A 57 0.59 -7.20 -11.34
C LYS A 57 0.92 -5.72 -11.13
N GLY A 58 1.37 -5.07 -12.20
CA GLY A 58 1.57 -3.64 -12.32
C GLY A 58 2.24 -2.96 -11.13
N THR A 59 1.59 -1.96 -10.52
CA THR A 59 2.11 -1.19 -9.37
C THR A 59 2.57 -2.05 -8.18
N SER A 60 2.07 -3.28 -8.05
CA SER A 60 2.49 -4.21 -7.01
C SER A 60 3.97 -4.61 -7.15
N ILE A 61 4.51 -4.72 -8.38
CA ILE A 61 5.92 -5.06 -8.58
C ILE A 61 6.85 -3.94 -8.11
N ASN A 62 6.41 -2.68 -8.22
CA ASN A 62 7.14 -1.53 -7.70
C ASN A 62 7.18 -1.52 -6.17
N HIS A 63 6.09 -1.95 -5.52
CA HIS A 63 6.07 -2.16 -4.07
C HIS A 63 7.02 -3.28 -3.63
N VAL A 64 7.12 -4.36 -4.42
CA VAL A 64 8.09 -5.45 -4.19
C VAL A 64 9.52 -4.90 -4.27
N TYR A 65 9.87 -4.23 -5.37
CA TYR A 65 11.18 -3.61 -5.55
C TYR A 65 11.52 -2.62 -4.43
N ALA A 66 10.60 -1.74 -4.06
CA ALA A 66 10.80 -0.76 -2.98
C ALA A 66 10.98 -1.43 -1.60
N SER A 67 10.40 -2.60 -1.40
CA SER A 67 10.58 -3.40 -0.19
C SER A 67 11.97 -4.05 -0.13
N LEU A 68 12.43 -4.62 -1.25
CA LEU A 68 13.78 -5.17 -1.37
C LEU A 68 14.84 -4.07 -1.22
N ARG A 69 14.73 -2.97 -1.96
CA ARG A 69 15.69 -1.87 -1.88
C ARG A 69 15.81 -1.30 -0.46
N TRP A 70 14.69 -1.20 0.24
CA TRP A 70 14.69 -0.80 1.65
C TRP A 70 15.40 -1.82 2.53
N PHE A 71 15.11 -3.11 2.37
CA PHE A 71 15.74 -4.17 3.15
C PHE A 71 17.25 -4.18 2.98
N TYR A 72 17.75 -4.15 1.74
CA TYR A 72 19.18 -4.11 1.47
C TYR A 72 19.83 -2.86 2.08
N ARG A 73 19.22 -1.69 1.90
CA ARG A 73 19.79 -0.44 2.39
C ARG A 73 19.73 -0.28 3.91
N GLN A 74 18.59 -0.63 4.52
CA GLN A 74 18.31 -0.34 5.93
C GLN A 74 18.74 -1.47 6.87
N VAL A 75 18.64 -2.72 6.42
CA VAL A 75 18.96 -3.91 7.20
C VAL A 75 20.37 -4.40 6.86
N LEU A 76 20.65 -4.69 5.59
CA LEU A 76 21.94 -5.25 5.15
C LEU A 76 23.05 -4.21 4.97
N LYS A 77 22.70 -2.92 4.93
CA LYS A 77 23.61 -1.80 4.64
C LYS A 77 24.32 -1.93 3.28
N LYS A 78 23.65 -2.56 2.32
CA LYS A 78 24.08 -2.72 0.93
C LYS A 78 23.22 -1.85 0.02
N ASP A 79 23.80 -1.31 -1.05
CA ASP A 79 23.02 -0.64 -2.08
C ASP A 79 22.69 -1.63 -3.19
N LEU A 80 21.41 -1.73 -3.52
CA LEU A 80 20.91 -2.67 -4.52
C LEU A 80 21.03 -2.00 -5.89
N GLN A 81 21.94 -2.48 -6.75
CA GLN A 81 22.21 -1.92 -8.09
C GLN A 81 21.20 -2.40 -9.15
N LEU A 82 19.96 -2.66 -8.74
CA LEU A 82 18.88 -3.06 -9.63
C LEU A 82 18.10 -1.85 -10.11
N LYS A 83 17.86 -1.80 -11.42
CA LYS A 83 16.93 -0.82 -12.00
C LYS A 83 15.52 -1.10 -11.49
N PRO A 84 14.76 -0.06 -11.10
CA PRO A 84 13.36 -0.23 -10.75
C PRO A 84 12.61 -0.83 -11.95
N PRO A 85 11.62 -1.72 -11.72
CA PRO A 85 10.71 -2.13 -12.76
C PRO A 85 10.06 -0.93 -13.43
N GLU A 86 9.75 -1.04 -14.72
CA GLU A 86 8.97 0.00 -15.38
C GLU A 86 7.59 0.06 -14.73
N PRO A 87 7.10 1.26 -14.37
CA PRO A 87 5.73 1.42 -13.93
C PRO A 87 4.81 0.97 -15.05
N ASP A 88 3.99 -0.02 -14.72
CA ASP A 88 2.86 -0.40 -15.54
C ASP A 88 1.80 0.70 -15.41
N TYR A 89 1.76 1.56 -16.42
CA TYR A 89 0.73 2.57 -16.59
C TYR A 89 -0.46 2.02 -17.35
N ASP A 90 -0.68 0.70 -17.41
CA ASP A 90 -2.00 0.14 -17.69
C ASP A 90 -2.94 0.69 -16.61
N SER A 91 -3.43 1.89 -16.90
CA SER A 91 -4.22 2.69 -16.03
C SER A 91 -5.48 1.89 -15.84
N ILE A 92 -5.70 1.39 -14.63
CA ILE A 92 -7.07 1.27 -14.17
C ILE A 92 -7.58 2.70 -14.21
N GLU A 93 -8.13 3.09 -15.36
CA GLU A 93 -8.78 4.37 -15.52
C GLU A 93 -9.87 4.36 -14.44
N ALA A 94 -9.72 5.22 -13.45
CA ALA A 94 -10.68 5.30 -12.37
C ALA A 94 -12.01 5.63 -13.03
N VAL A 95 -12.93 4.66 -13.12
CA VAL A 95 -14.19 4.83 -13.86
C VAL A 95 -14.99 5.92 -13.14
N PRO A 96 -15.05 7.15 -13.68
CA PRO A 96 -15.72 8.22 -12.99
C PRO A 96 -17.22 8.00 -13.14
N LEU A 97 -17.96 8.15 -12.05
CA LEU A 97 -19.41 8.14 -12.14
C LEU A 97 -19.89 9.38 -12.89
N SER A 98 -20.88 9.20 -13.76
CA SER A 98 -21.55 10.34 -14.41
C SER A 98 -22.21 11.23 -13.34
N ARG A 99 -22.38 12.53 -13.63
CA ARG A 99 -23.10 13.45 -12.72
C ARG A 99 -24.47 12.91 -12.32
N LYS A 100 -25.18 12.26 -13.25
CA LYS A 100 -26.49 11.65 -13.00
C LYS A 100 -26.40 10.52 -11.98
N ASP A 101 -25.38 9.67 -12.06
CA ASP A 101 -25.19 8.56 -11.13
C ASP A 101 -24.69 9.03 -9.77
N VAL A 102 -23.84 10.07 -9.73
CA VAL A 102 -23.47 10.76 -8.48
C VAL A 102 -24.70 11.29 -7.75
N ILE A 103 -25.60 12.00 -8.45
CA ILE A 103 -26.85 12.51 -7.87
C ILE A 103 -27.73 11.36 -7.35
N ARG A 104 -27.86 10.27 -8.13
CA ARG A 104 -28.61 9.07 -7.71
C ARG A 104 -28.03 8.45 -6.45
N LEU A 105 -26.70 8.36 -6.36
CA LEU A 105 -26.01 7.80 -5.20
C LEU A 105 -26.25 8.65 -3.94
N ILE A 106 -26.15 9.98 -4.08
CA ILE A 106 -26.47 10.92 -2.98
C ILE A 106 -27.93 10.75 -2.53
N LEU A 107 -28.89 10.70 -3.46
CA LEU A 107 -30.30 10.50 -3.12
C LEU A 107 -30.55 9.13 -2.47
N ALA A 108 -29.86 8.09 -2.93
CA ALA A 108 -29.97 6.75 -2.40
C ALA A 108 -29.51 6.64 -0.93
N THR A 109 -28.61 7.53 -0.47
CA THR A 109 -28.20 7.57 0.94
C THR A 109 -29.37 7.76 1.91
N LYS A 110 -30.47 8.40 1.47
CA LYS A 110 -31.68 8.58 2.29
C LYS A 110 -32.31 7.26 2.74
N PHE A 111 -32.05 6.17 2.02
CA PHE A 111 -32.55 4.83 2.32
C PHE A 111 -31.54 3.98 3.12
N ILE A 112 -30.39 4.53 3.49
CA ILE A 112 -29.41 3.84 4.35
C ILE A 112 -29.80 4.09 5.80
N ASP A 113 -30.25 3.07 6.52
CA ASP A 113 -30.75 3.21 7.90
C ASP A 113 -29.67 3.71 8.87
N ASP A 114 -28.43 3.23 8.72
CA ASP A 114 -27.30 3.62 9.56
C ASP A 114 -26.87 5.08 9.28
N PRO A 115 -27.01 6.01 10.26
CA PRO A 115 -26.65 7.42 10.08
C PRO A 115 -25.16 7.66 9.80
N MET A 116 -24.28 6.81 10.33
CA MET A 116 -22.83 6.92 10.13
C MET A 116 -22.47 6.52 8.70
N ILE A 117 -22.99 5.39 8.22
CA ILE A 117 -22.76 4.95 6.83
C ILE A 117 -23.37 5.95 5.85
N ARG A 118 -24.57 6.46 6.15
CA ARG A 118 -25.24 7.50 5.35
C ARG A 118 -24.37 8.73 5.19
N THR A 119 -23.88 9.28 6.30
CA THR A 119 -23.01 10.47 6.32
C THR A 119 -21.70 10.20 5.59
N PHE A 120 -21.08 9.05 5.84
CA PHE A 120 -19.85 8.64 5.17
C PHE A 120 -20.00 8.62 3.64
N VAL A 121 -21.05 7.97 3.13
CA VAL A 121 -21.30 7.87 1.69
C VAL A 121 -21.61 9.24 1.10
N ALA A 122 -22.42 10.06 1.78
CA ALA A 122 -22.76 11.40 1.30
C ALA A 122 -21.51 12.30 1.19
N LEU A 123 -20.72 12.40 2.26
CA LEU A 123 -19.52 13.25 2.29
C LEU A 123 -18.43 12.75 1.33
N SER A 124 -18.19 11.43 1.27
CA SER A 124 -17.23 10.85 0.32
C SER A 124 -17.62 11.13 -1.14
N THR A 125 -18.92 11.19 -1.43
CA THR A 125 -19.44 11.41 -2.78
C THR A 125 -19.45 12.88 -3.17
N ILE A 126 -19.81 13.77 -2.24
CA ILE A 126 -19.88 15.22 -2.47
C ILE A 126 -18.48 15.84 -2.57
N TYR A 127 -17.58 15.47 -1.66
CA TYR A 127 -16.27 16.10 -1.52
C TYR A 127 -15.12 15.26 -2.08
N GLY A 128 -15.38 14.01 -2.48
CA GLY A 128 -14.32 13.11 -2.97
C GLY A 128 -13.31 12.71 -1.88
N ALA A 129 -13.68 12.86 -0.60
CA ALA A 129 -12.82 12.58 0.53
C ALA A 129 -12.39 11.11 0.56
N ARG A 130 -11.11 10.86 0.82
CA ARG A 130 -10.59 9.48 0.93
C ARG A 130 -11.13 8.84 2.21
N ARG A 131 -11.30 7.52 2.19
CA ARG A 131 -11.80 6.77 3.35
C ARG A 131 -11.03 7.06 4.65
N LYS A 132 -9.71 7.26 4.54
CA LYS A 132 -8.86 7.57 5.70
C LYS A 132 -9.10 9.00 6.21
N GLU A 133 -9.19 9.97 5.31
CA GLU A 133 -9.50 11.37 5.65
C GLU A 133 -10.86 11.45 6.35
N MET A 134 -11.85 10.70 5.87
CA MET A 134 -13.17 10.58 6.49
C MET A 134 -13.13 9.91 7.87
N ALA A 135 -12.24 8.94 8.09
CA ALA A 135 -12.11 8.24 9.38
C ALA A 135 -11.37 9.08 10.43
N ASP A 136 -10.49 9.96 9.98
CA ASP A 136 -9.69 10.85 10.82
C ASP A 136 -10.39 12.23 11.03
N LEU A 137 -11.58 12.43 10.44
CA LEU A 137 -12.33 13.69 10.52
C LEU A 137 -12.78 13.98 11.95
N THR A 138 -12.50 15.20 12.42
CA THR A 138 -12.94 15.71 13.72
C THR A 138 -14.01 16.79 13.56
N PRO A 139 -14.85 17.07 14.58
CA PRO A 139 -15.82 18.15 14.52
C PRO A 139 -15.21 19.51 14.20
N GLU A 140 -13.97 19.76 14.64
CA GLU A 140 -13.22 21.00 14.40
C GLU A 140 -12.82 21.19 12.95
N ASP A 141 -12.82 20.12 12.14
CA ASP A 141 -12.52 20.18 10.70
C ASP A 141 -13.75 20.63 9.87
N VAL A 142 -14.92 20.77 10.50
CA VAL A 142 -16.19 21.13 9.82
C VAL A 142 -16.51 22.59 10.09
N ASP A 143 -16.35 23.41 9.06
CA ASP A 143 -16.77 24.81 9.08
C ASP A 143 -18.23 24.94 8.59
N ILE A 144 -19.05 25.67 9.35
CA ILE A 144 -20.49 25.88 9.09
C ILE A 144 -20.77 27.38 8.84
N GLU A 145 -19.74 28.22 8.70
CA GLU A 145 -19.90 29.64 8.36
C GLU A 145 -20.62 29.90 7.02
#